data_AF-A0ABD5DK44-F1
#
_entry.id   AF-A0ABD5DK44-F1
#
_cell.length_a   1.000
_cell.length_b   1.000
_cell.length_c   1.000
_cell.angle_alpha   90.00
_cell.angle_beta   90.00
_cell.angle_gamma   90.00
#
_symmetry.space_group_name_H-M   'P 1'
#
loop_
_entity.id
_entity.type
_entity.pdbx_description
1 polymer ?
#
loop_
_entity_poly.entity_id
_entity_poly.type
_entity_poly.pdbx_seq_one_letter_code
_entity_poly.pdbx_strand_id
1 'polypeptide(L)' 'SLTARGWQVTGSKTTQDGVEAARMCGIDSYPLRLEPQLVCDTEALDGLMNVDALVITLPARRTGAGEGFYLQAVQE' A
#
# COMPACT_ATOMS: atom_id res chain seq x y z
N SER A 1 -3.47 13.71 11.02
CA SER A 1 -2.56 12.81 10.26
C SER A 1 -1.89 11.84 11.22
N LEU A 2 -1.56 10.61 10.80
CA LEU A 2 -0.79 9.65 11.60
C LEU A 2 0.58 10.23 12.00
N THR A 3 1.24 10.92 11.06
CA THR A 3 2.48 11.66 11.32
C THR A 3 2.34 12.71 12.43
N ALA A 4 1.23 13.45 12.45
CA ALA A 4 0.95 14.44 13.50
C ALA A 4 0.71 13.82 14.90
N ARG A 5 0.47 12.50 14.96
CA ARG A 5 0.34 11.74 16.20
C ARG A 5 1.64 11.04 16.60
N GLY A 6 2.77 11.37 15.95
CA GLY A 6 4.10 10.83 16.25
C GLY A 6 4.42 9.49 15.57
N TRP A 7 3.59 9.02 14.65
CA TRP A 7 3.85 7.77 13.93
C TRP A 7 4.81 8.00 12.77
N GLN A 8 5.77 7.10 12.59
CA GLN A 8 6.50 6.97 11.34
C GLN A 8 5.55 6.38 10.30
N VAL A 9 5.40 7.06 9.16
CA VAL A 9 4.49 6.65 8.10
C VAL A 9 5.27 6.47 6.82
N THR A 10 5.16 5.29 6.24
CA THR A 10 5.63 4.96 4.90
C THR A 10 4.42 4.62 4.02
N GLY A 11 4.61 4.69 2.70
CA GLY A 11 3.53 4.46 1.75
C GLY A 11 3.95 3.67 0.53
N SER A 12 2.97 3.38 -0.31
CA SER A 12 3.24 2.84 -1.64
C SER A 12 2.33 3.48 -2.69
N LYS A 13 2.74 3.39 -3.96
CA LYS A 13 1.99 3.84 -5.13
C LYS A 13 2.20 2.88 -6.29
N THR A 14 1.26 2.88 -7.23
CA THR A 14 1.32 2.04 -8.43
C THR A 14 2.10 2.66 -9.57
N THR A 15 2.44 3.95 -9.48
CA THR A 15 3.20 4.71 -10.48
C THR A 15 4.44 5.34 -9.87
N GLN A 16 5.52 5.40 -10.64
CA GLN A 16 6.80 5.96 -10.21
C GLN A 16 6.67 7.45 -9.86
N ASP A 17 6.02 8.24 -10.71
CA ASP A 17 5.75 9.67 -10.45
C ASP A 17 5.00 9.88 -9.13
N GLY A 18 4.06 8.98 -8.80
CA GLY A 18 3.32 9.03 -7.54
C GLY A 18 4.19 8.72 -6.32
N VAL A 19 5.14 7.78 -6.46
CA VAL A 19 6.13 7.48 -5.41
C VAL A 19 7.00 8.70 -5.15
N GLU A 20 7.52 9.31 -6.21
CA GLU A 20 8.39 10.48 -6.13
C GLU A 20 7.66 11.68 -5.52
N ALA A 21 6.42 11.93 -5.95
CA ALA A 21 5.59 12.97 -5.36
C ALA A 21 5.36 12.76 -3.84
N ALA A 22 5.17 11.51 -3.40
CA ALA A 22 5.01 11.21 -1.97
C ALA A 22 6.32 11.46 -1.18
N ARG A 23 7.46 11.07 -1.74
CA ARG A 23 8.79 11.35 -1.16
C ARG A 23 9.07 12.83 -1.07
N MET A 24 8.70 13.61 -2.09
CA MET A 24 8.80 15.08 -2.08
C MET A 24 7.93 15.73 -0.98
N CYS A 25 6.85 15.06 -0.57
CA CYS A 25 6.02 15.49 0.55
C CYS A 25 6.54 15.01 1.92
N GLY A 26 7.73 14.41 1.98
CA GLY A 26 8.35 13.91 3.21
C GLY A 26 7.79 12.57 3.69
N ILE A 27 7.06 11.84 2.83
CA ILE A 27 6.57 10.49 3.12
C ILE A 27 7.43 9.50 2.35
N ASP A 28 8.18 8.67 3.07
CA ASP A 28 8.91 7.58 2.43
C ASP A 28 7.93 6.64 1.72
N SER A 29 8.26 6.22 0.50
CA SER A 29 7.29 5.58 -0.38
C SER A 29 7.96 4.62 -1.37
N TYR A 30 7.29 3.53 -1.74
CA TYR A 30 7.81 2.48 -2.59
C TYR A 30 6.85 2.12 -3.74
N PRO A 31 7.36 1.74 -4.94
CA PRO A 31 6.51 1.27 -6.02
C PRO A 31 5.96 -0.12 -5.68
N LEU A 32 4.64 -0.27 -5.75
CA LEU A 32 3.97 -1.54 -5.49
C LEU A 32 2.76 -1.69 -6.42
N ARG A 33 2.74 -2.79 -7.20
CA ARG A 33 1.57 -3.22 -7.97
C ARG A 33 1.15 -4.61 -7.53
N LEU A 34 -0.09 -4.68 -7.04
CA LEU A 34 -0.77 -5.93 -6.70
C LEU A 34 -1.55 -6.41 -7.92
N GLU A 35 -0.86 -7.06 -8.84
CA GLU A 35 -1.51 -7.85 -9.91
C GLU A 35 -1.74 -9.29 -9.40
N PRO A 36 -2.29 -10.24 -10.19
CA PRO A 36 -2.30 -11.64 -9.78
C PRO A 36 -0.92 -12.17 -9.37
N GLN A 37 0.14 -11.51 -9.86
CA GLN A 37 1.50 -11.65 -9.37
C GLN A 37 1.97 -10.32 -8.74
N LEU A 38 2.68 -10.41 -7.62
CA LEU A 38 3.29 -9.26 -6.95
C LEU A 38 4.42 -8.70 -7.82
N VAL A 39 4.33 -7.42 -8.19
CA VAL A 39 5.34 -6.72 -8.99
C VAL A 39 5.95 -5.60 -8.17
N CYS A 40 7.15 -5.83 -7.66
CA CYS A 40 7.97 -4.87 -6.93
C CYS A 40 9.43 -5.35 -6.88
N ASP A 41 10.34 -4.43 -6.55
CA ASP A 41 11.69 -4.80 -6.14
C ASP A 41 11.67 -5.43 -4.73
N THR A 42 12.51 -6.45 -4.51
CA THR A 42 12.50 -7.21 -3.25
C THR A 42 12.98 -6.38 -2.07
N GLU A 43 14.04 -5.58 -2.23
CA GLU A 43 14.57 -4.75 -1.14
C GLU A 43 13.57 -3.64 -0.78
N ALA A 44 12.90 -3.08 -1.79
CA ALA A 44 11.83 -2.11 -1.58
C ALA A 44 10.62 -2.72 -0.85
N LEU A 45 10.29 -3.99 -1.14
CA LEU A 45 9.23 -4.71 -0.43
C LEU A 45 9.61 -4.95 1.03
N ASP A 46 10.84 -5.39 1.30
CA ASP A 46 11.33 -5.60 2.67
C ASP A 46 11.26 -4.29 3.48
N GLY A 47 11.67 -3.17 2.88
CA GLY A 47 11.54 -1.85 3.48
C GLY A 47 10.09 -1.44 3.77
N LEU A 48 9.16 -1.75 2.86
CA LEU A 48 7.72 -1.48 3.03
C LEU A 48 7.09 -2.36 4.12
N MET A 49 7.52 -3.61 4.23
CA MET A 49 6.94 -4.61 5.13
C MET A 49 7.52 -4.56 6.55
N ASN A 50 8.64 -3.88 6.75
CA ASN A 50 9.25 -3.67 8.06
C ASN A 50 8.52 -2.58 8.88
N VAL A 51 7.26 -2.84 9.23
CA VAL A 51 6.38 -1.91 9.96
C VAL A 51 5.63 -2.61 11.09
N ASP A 52 5.34 -1.90 12.18
CA ASP A 52 4.55 -2.43 13.29
C ASP A 52 3.07 -2.67 12.92
N ALA A 53 2.57 -1.92 11.93
CA ALA A 53 1.20 -2.01 11.45
C ALA A 53 1.10 -1.69 9.97
N LEU A 54 0.37 -2.51 9.21
CA LEU A 54 0.11 -2.32 7.79
C LEU A 54 -1.37 -1.97 7.55
N VAL A 55 -1.62 -0.82 6.92
CA VAL A 55 -2.97 -0.39 6.54
C VAL A 55 -3.15 -0.50 5.04
N ILE A 56 -4.00 -1.43 4.60
CA ILE A 56 -4.32 -1.63 3.19
C ILE A 56 -5.66 -0.94 2.89
N THR A 57 -5.60 0.16 2.14
CA THR A 57 -6.80 0.84 1.64
C THR A 57 -7.19 0.25 0.29
N LEU A 58 -8.08 -0.73 0.29
CA LEU A 58 -8.66 -1.17 -0.97
C LEU A 58 -9.75 -0.22 -1.45
N PRO A 59 -9.83 0.05 -2.77
CA PRO A 59 -10.97 0.76 -3.31
C PRO A 59 -12.23 -0.04 -2.99
N ALA A 60 -13.29 0.65 -2.57
CA ALA A 60 -14.61 0.07 -2.43
C ALA A 60 -15.17 -0.29 -3.82
N ARG A 61 -14.68 -1.34 -4.45
CA ARG A 61 -15.31 -1.87 -5.68
C ARG A 61 -16.58 -2.60 -5.26
N ARG A 62 -17.72 -1.95 -5.52
CA ARG A 62 -19.07 -2.46 -5.27
C ARG A 62 -19.67 -3.26 -6.44
N THR A 63 -18.96 -3.41 -7.56
CA THR A 63 -19.47 -4.13 -8.75
C THR A 63 -18.35 -4.77 -9.59
N GLY A 64 -18.43 -6.09 -9.86
CA GLY A 64 -17.55 -6.92 -10.70
C GLY A 64 -17.52 -8.40 -10.27
N ALA A 65 -17.30 -9.32 -11.22
CA ALA A 65 -17.11 -10.75 -10.88
C ALA A 65 -15.96 -10.92 -9.87
N GLY A 66 -16.26 -11.46 -8.67
CA GLY A 66 -15.29 -11.62 -7.58
C GLY A 66 -15.52 -10.76 -6.32
N GLU A 67 -16.61 -9.98 -6.27
CA GLU A 67 -16.99 -9.11 -5.13
C GLU A 67 -16.96 -9.77 -3.74
N GLY A 68 -17.25 -11.08 -3.64
CA GLY A 68 -17.26 -11.80 -2.36
C GLY A 68 -15.86 -12.13 -1.82
N PHE A 69 -14.84 -12.18 -2.67
CA PHE A 69 -13.52 -12.68 -2.28
C PHE A 69 -12.83 -11.77 -1.27
N TYR A 70 -12.86 -10.45 -1.52
CA TYR A 70 -12.21 -9.51 -0.61
C TYR A 70 -12.92 -9.41 0.75
N LEU A 71 -14.26 -9.45 0.77
CA LEU A 71 -15.05 -9.45 1.99
C LEU A 71 -14.79 -10.70 2.85
N GLN A 72 -14.62 -11.86 2.22
CA GLN A 72 -14.37 -13.11 2.92
C GLN A 72 -12.92 -13.24 3.43
N ALA A 73 -11.94 -12.69 2.70
CA ALA A 73 -10.53 -12.72 3.09
C ALA A 73 -10.16 -11.78 4.25
N VAL A 74 -10.99 -10.75 4.53
CA VAL A 74 -10.77 -9.78 5.62
C VAL A 74 -11.52 -10.18 6.91
N GLN A 75 -12.34 -11.23 6.88
CA GLN A 75 -13.09 -11.71 8.04
C GLN A 75 -12.35 -12.78 8.88
N GLU A 76 -11.17 -13.23 8.45
CA GLU A 76 -10.26 -14.10 9.22
C GLU A 76 -9.06 -13.31 9.73
#